data_AF-A0A8T6WCI9-F1
#
_entry.id   AF-A0A8T6WCI9-F1
#
_cell.length_a   1.000
_cell.length_b   1.000
_cell.length_c   1.000
_cell.angle_alpha   90.00
_cell.angle_beta   90.00
_cell.angle_gamma   90.00
#
_symmetry.space_group_name_H-M   'P 1'
#
loop_
_entity.id
_entity.type
_entity.pdbx_description
1 polymer ?
#
loop_
_entity_poly.entity_id
_entity_poly.type
_entity_poly.pdbx_seq_one_letter_code
_entity_poly.pdbx_strand_id
1 'polypeptide(L)'
;MSTEPVSFSKIKNALNEAIKRDGVIIKTPDYVFIIYEMAPDRWVKASWIFSDEEGWKTTVSTKRALLYLIEEVTESLKRYEKGEWKPIIAPQEVKTIITEVEG
;
A
#
# COMPACT_ATOMS: atom_id res chain seq x y z
N MET A 1 8.19 14.32 8.37
CA MET A 1 7.27 13.20 8.13
C MET A 1 5.93 13.65 8.72
N SER A 2 4.80 13.43 8.04
CA SER A 2 3.51 13.67 8.69
C SER A 2 3.36 12.58 9.74
N THR A 3 3.23 12.99 11.01
CA THR A 3 3.22 12.12 12.19
C THR A 3 1.82 11.68 12.61
N GLU A 4 0.80 12.08 11.85
CA GLU A 4 -0.59 11.81 12.19
C GLU A 4 -1.16 10.74 11.25
N PRO A 5 -1.95 9.79 11.80
CA PRO A 5 -2.71 8.85 11.00
C PRO A 5 -3.63 9.58 10.00
N VAL A 6 -3.90 8.93 8.88
CA VAL A 6 -4.82 9.40 7.85
C VAL A 6 -6.06 8.51 7.80
N SER A 7 -7.20 9.11 7.45
CA SER A 7 -8.46 8.37 7.29
C SER A 7 -8.40 7.35 6.15
N PHE A 8 -9.24 6.31 6.24
CA PHE A 8 -9.36 5.31 5.19
C PHE A 8 -9.68 5.91 3.82
N SER A 9 -10.49 6.99 3.77
CA SER A 9 -10.76 7.72 2.52
C SER A 9 -9.49 8.16 1.78
N LYS A 10 -8.46 8.60 2.51
CA LYS A 10 -7.15 8.97 1.92
C LYS A 10 -6.38 7.75 1.40
N ILE A 11 -6.54 6.60 2.04
CA ILE A 11 -5.94 5.33 1.61
C ILE A 11 -6.68 4.75 0.40
N LYS A 12 -8.01 4.76 0.40
CA LYS A 12 -8.86 4.40 -0.74
C LYS A 12 -8.46 5.18 -1.99
N ASN A 13 -8.19 6.49 -1.85
CA ASN A 13 -7.65 7.29 -2.95
C ASN A 13 -6.25 6.82 -3.39
N ALA A 14 -5.38 6.43 -2.47
CA ALA A 14 -4.05 5.91 -2.79
C ALA A 14 -4.12 4.56 -3.53
N LEU A 15 -5.00 3.65 -3.11
CA LEU A 15 -5.25 2.36 -3.78
C LEU A 15 -5.68 2.58 -5.25
N ASN A 16 -6.66 3.48 -5.44
CA ASN A 16 -7.17 3.79 -6.78
C ASN A 16 -6.12 4.46 -7.68
N GLU A 17 -5.27 5.33 -7.12
CA GLU A 17 -4.20 5.97 -7.89
C GLU A 17 -3.07 5.00 -8.24
N ALA A 18 -2.69 4.11 -7.32
CA ALA A 18 -1.66 3.12 -7.56
C ALA A 18 -1.99 2.22 -8.76
N ILE A 19 -3.23 1.75 -8.89
CA ILE A 19 -3.64 0.95 -10.07
C ILE A 19 -3.47 1.71 -11.38
N LYS A 20 -3.79 3.02 -11.41
CA LYS A 20 -3.74 3.81 -12.64
C LYS A 20 -2.31 4.14 -13.09
N ARG A 21 -1.34 4.05 -12.18
CA ARG A 21 0.02 4.57 -12.33
C ARG A 21 1.08 3.47 -12.25
N ASP A 22 0.69 2.23 -12.54
CA ASP A 22 1.54 1.03 -12.42
C ASP A 22 2.23 0.94 -11.04
N GLY A 23 1.53 1.38 -10.01
CA GLY A 23 1.95 1.32 -8.62
C GLY A 23 1.94 -0.11 -8.10
N VAL A 24 2.71 -0.33 -7.04
CA VAL A 24 2.74 -1.61 -6.33
C VAL A 24 1.79 -1.54 -5.15
N ILE A 25 0.90 -2.52 -5.07
CA ILE A 25 0.02 -2.74 -3.93
C ILE A 25 0.33 -4.14 -3.39
N ILE A 26 0.58 -4.22 -2.09
CA ILE A 26 0.89 -5.46 -1.38
C ILE A 26 -0.17 -5.64 -0.28
N LYS A 27 -0.88 -6.76 -0.32
CA LYS A 27 -1.83 -7.13 0.75
C LYS A 27 -1.20 -8.26 1.58
N THR A 28 -1.16 -8.05 2.89
CA THR A 28 -0.89 -9.08 3.90
C THR A 28 -2.20 -9.36 4.66
N PRO A 29 -2.23 -10.32 5.60
CA PRO A 29 -3.43 -10.53 6.43
C PRO A 29 -3.67 -9.37 7.39
N ASP A 30 -2.61 -8.64 7.75
CA ASP A 30 -2.62 -7.65 8.84
C ASP A 30 -2.76 -6.21 8.31
N TYR A 31 -2.30 -5.95 7.08
CA TYR A 31 -2.33 -4.61 6.49
C TYR A 31 -2.27 -4.63 4.96
N VAL A 32 -2.49 -3.46 4.36
CA VAL A 32 -2.19 -3.19 2.94
C VAL A 32 -1.11 -2.12 2.84
N PHE A 33 -0.14 -2.35 1.96
CA PHE A 33 0.92 -1.42 1.58
C PHE A 33 0.71 -0.97 0.13
N ILE A 34 1.01 0.30 -0.13
CA ILE A 34 0.78 0.96 -1.41
C ILE A 34 1.98 1.85 -1.71
N ILE A 35 2.53 1.76 -2.92
CA ILE A 35 3.56 2.67 -3.38
C ILE A 35 3.44 2.95 -4.87
N TYR A 36 3.52 4.22 -5.28
CA TYR A 36 3.39 4.60 -6.68
C TYR A 36 4.04 5.96 -6.98
N GLU A 37 4.43 6.16 -8.24
CA GLU A 37 5.04 7.42 -8.69
C GLU A 37 3.95 8.45 -9.07
N MET A 38 4.04 9.65 -8.48
CA MET A 38 3.18 10.78 -8.83
C MET A 38 3.81 11.63 -9.94
N ALA A 39 5.12 11.81 -9.89
CA ALA A 39 5.98 12.55 -10.81
C ALA A 39 7.43 12.08 -10.63
N PRO A 40 8.36 12.39 -11.54
CA PRO A 40 9.77 12.02 -11.39
C PRO A 40 10.33 12.44 -10.02
N ASP A 41 10.94 11.50 -9.30
CA ASP A 41 11.47 11.64 -7.92
C ASP A 41 10.42 12.00 -6.85
N ARG A 42 9.13 11.80 -7.15
CA ARG A 42 8.04 12.05 -6.21
C ARG A 42 7.10 10.85 -6.16
N TRP A 43 7.27 10.06 -5.12
CA TRP A 43 6.51 8.84 -4.87
C TRP A 43 5.58 9.02 -3.67
N VAL A 44 4.42 8.38 -3.72
CA VAL A 44 3.53 8.25 -2.57
C VAL A 44 3.69 6.86 -2.00
N LYS A 45 3.96 6.78 -0.70
CA LYS A 45 3.84 5.56 0.11
C LYS A 45 2.60 5.70 0.98
N ALA A 46 1.75 4.69 1.01
CA ALA A 46 0.63 4.62 1.92
C ALA A 46 0.48 3.20 2.50
N SER A 47 -0.14 3.10 3.66
CA SER A 47 -0.50 1.83 4.27
C SER A 47 -1.76 1.95 5.11
N TRP A 48 -2.43 0.83 5.35
CA TRP A 48 -3.56 0.72 6.25
C TRP A 48 -3.48 -0.57 7.03
N ILE A 49 -3.49 -0.47 8.36
CA ILE A 49 -3.46 -1.61 9.28
C ILE A 49 -4.91 -2.00 9.59
N PHE A 50 -5.27 -3.25 9.31
CA PHE A 50 -6.66 -3.70 9.44
C PHE A 50 -7.10 -3.83 10.90
N SER A 51 -6.21 -4.27 11.80
CA SER A 51 -6.54 -4.46 13.22
C SER A 51 -6.78 -3.14 13.95
N ASP A 52 -6.03 -2.11 13.58
CA ASP A 52 -5.97 -0.84 14.32
C ASP A 52 -6.82 0.23 13.63
N GLU A 53 -7.35 -0.05 12.44
CA GLU A 53 -8.05 0.92 11.58
C GLU A 53 -7.26 2.22 11.38
N GLU A 54 -5.92 2.10 11.27
CA GLU A 54 -5.01 3.22 11.14
C GLU A 54 -4.34 3.26 9.77
N GLY A 55 -4.39 4.45 9.14
CA GLY A 55 -3.77 4.72 7.86
C GLY A 55 -2.53 5.59 7.98
N TRP A 56 -1.53 5.35 7.13
CA TRP A 56 -0.37 6.21 6.99
C TRP A 56 -0.17 6.60 5.54
N LYS A 57 0.18 7.87 5.27
CA LYS A 57 0.46 8.33 3.92
C LYS A 57 1.58 9.37 3.92
N THR A 58 2.56 9.18 3.05
CA THR A 58 3.70 10.07 2.94
C THR A 58 4.20 10.18 1.51
N THR A 59 4.92 11.27 1.23
CA THR A 59 5.59 11.50 -0.05
C THR A 59 7.09 11.35 0.15
N VAL A 60 7.74 10.58 -0.73
CA VAL A 60 9.15 10.20 -0.63
C VAL A 60 9.85 10.35 -1.99
N SER A 61 11.18 10.42 -1.99
CA SER A 61 12.00 10.39 -3.20
C SER A 61 12.08 8.98 -3.80
N THR A 62 12.51 8.84 -5.06
CA THR A 62 12.67 7.54 -5.72
C THR A 62 13.59 6.62 -4.94
N LYS A 63 14.72 7.17 -4.42
CA LYS A 63 15.66 6.39 -3.60
C LYS A 63 14.99 5.79 -2.36
N ARG A 64 14.15 6.57 -1.68
CA ARG A 64 13.42 6.10 -0.49
C ARG A 64 12.30 5.14 -0.86
N ALA A 65 11.59 5.39 -1.97
CA ALA A 65 10.55 4.51 -2.46
C ALA A 65 11.09 3.11 -2.75
N LEU A 66 12.24 3.01 -3.44
CA LEU A 66 12.90 1.74 -3.71
C LEU A 66 13.29 1.01 -2.42
N LEU A 67 13.85 1.72 -1.43
CA LEU A 67 14.19 1.11 -0.14
C LEU A 67 12.95 0.55 0.57
N TYR A 68 11.85 1.31 0.62
CA TYR A 68 10.61 0.82 1.22
C TYR A 68 10.03 -0.39 0.48
N LEU A 69 10.09 -0.40 -0.85
CA LEU A 69 9.63 -1.55 -1.63
C LEU A 69 10.48 -2.79 -1.36
N ILE A 70 11.80 -2.65 -1.28
CA ILE A 70 12.71 -3.76 -0.96
C ILE A 70 12.43 -4.29 0.45
N GLU A 71 12.27 -3.40 1.44
CA GLU A 71 11.93 -3.74 2.82
C GLU A 71 10.61 -4.53 2.87
N GLU A 72 9.55 -3.97 2.29
CA GLU A 72 8.21 -4.57 2.26
C GLU A 72 8.20 -5.95 1.59
N VAL A 73 8.85 -6.08 0.43
CA VAL A 73 8.95 -7.36 -0.27
C VAL A 73 9.76 -8.37 0.55
N THR A 74 10.86 -7.94 1.18
CA THR A 74 11.71 -8.82 1.99
C THR A 74 10.97 -9.36 3.22
N GLU A 75 10.18 -8.51 3.89
CA GLU A 75 9.33 -8.92 5.01
C GLU A 75 8.20 -9.86 4.56
N SER A 76 7.56 -9.51 3.44
CA SER A 76 6.46 -10.26 2.85
C SER A 76 6.88 -11.64 2.31
N LEU A 77 8.11 -11.78 1.80
CA LEU A 77 8.61 -13.05 1.26
C LEU A 77 8.56 -14.19 2.29
N LYS A 78 8.77 -13.89 3.58
CA LYS A 78 8.65 -14.88 4.66
C LYS A 78 7.23 -15.45 4.82
N ARG A 79 6.23 -14.69 4.37
CA ARG A 79 4.81 -15.04 4.39
C ARG A 79 4.31 -15.61 3.05
N TYR A 80 5.09 -15.44 1.98
CA TYR A 80 4.71 -15.89 0.63
C TYR A 80 4.51 -17.40 0.55
N GLU A 81 5.43 -18.19 1.11
CA GLU A 81 5.33 -19.66 1.09
C GLU A 81 4.10 -20.18 1.86
N LYS A 82 3.50 -19.36 2.73
CA LYS A 82 2.30 -19.68 3.51
C LYS A 82 1.00 -19.26 2.83
N GLY A 83 1.07 -18.62 1.66
CA GLY A 83 -0.11 -18.07 0.97
C GLY A 83 -0.73 -16.84 1.65
N GLU A 84 -0.05 -16.27 2.64
CA GLU A 84 -0.51 -15.13 3.45
C GLU A 84 -0.22 -13.78 2.77
N TRP A 85 0.51 -13.78 1.65
CA TRP A 85 0.85 -12.58 0.90
C TRP A 85 0.44 -12.69 -0.57
N LYS A 86 -0.11 -11.61 -1.12
CA LYS A 86 -0.41 -11.49 -2.55
C LYS A 86 -0.09 -10.09 -3.07
N PRO A 87 0.69 -9.96 -4.17
CA PRO A 87 0.79 -8.70 -4.89
C PRO A 87 -0.55 -8.45 -5.58
N ILE A 88 -1.08 -7.25 -5.40
CA ILE A 88 -2.37 -6.84 -5.97
C ILE A 88 -2.07 -6.13 -7.28
N ILE A 89 -2.50 -6.74 -8.37
CA ILE A 89 -2.15 -6.31 -9.73
C ILE A 89 -3.38 -5.97 -10.57
N ALA A 90 -4.59 -6.29 -10.10
CA ALA A 90 -5.81 -6.09 -10.85
C ALA A 90 -6.78 -5.09 -10.16
N PRO A 91 -7.50 -4.24 -10.93
CA PRO A 91 -8.47 -3.30 -10.38
C PRO A 91 -9.59 -3.95 -9.53
N GLN A 92 -9.99 -5.18 -9.86
CA GLN A 92 -11.05 -5.89 -9.13
C GLN A 92 -10.60 -6.24 -7.71
N GLU A 93 -9.33 -6.58 -7.52
CA GLU A 93 -8.77 -6.95 -6.22
C GLU A 93 -8.74 -5.76 -5.26
N VAL A 94 -8.50 -4.54 -5.77
CA VAL A 94 -8.60 -3.32 -4.96
C VAL A 94 -10.03 -3.06 -4.53
N LYS A 95 -11.03 -3.34 -5.37
CA LYS A 95 -12.44 -3.24 -4.94
C LYS A 95 -12.71 -4.18 -3.78
N THR A 96 -12.21 -5.41 -3.84
CA THR A 96 -12.32 -6.38 -2.73
C THR A 96 -11.72 -5.83 -1.44
N ILE A 97 -10.51 -5.26 -1.48
CA ILE A 97 -9.86 -4.65 -0.30
C ILE A 97 -10.71 -3.50 0.26
N ILE A 98 -11.25 -2.65 -0.62
CA ILE A 98 -12.08 -1.52 -0.19
C ILE A 98 -13.36 -2.03 0.49
N THR A 99 -14.03 -3.03 -0.09
CA THR A 99 -15.25 -3.62 0.49
C THR A 99 -14.98 -4.30 1.83
N GLU A 100 -13.87 -5.03 1.97
CA GLU A 100 -13.48 -5.67 3.24
C GLU A 100 -13.30 -4.66 4.38
N VAL A 101 -12.83 -3.44 4.09
CA VAL A 101 -12.63 -2.39 5.09
C VAL A 101 -13.91 -1.59 5.35
N GLU A 102 -14.77 -1.40 4.34
CA GLU A 102 -16.00 -0.60 4.48
C GLU A 102 -17.17 -1.38 5.11
N GLY A 103 -17.15 -2.72 5.10
CA GLY A 103 -18.22 -3.58 5.63
C GLY A 103 -19.32 -3.87 4.62
#